data_AF-A0A3N9V281-F1
#
_entry.id   AF-A0A3N9V281-F1
#
_cell.length_a   1.000
_cell.length_b   1.000
_cell.length_c   1.000
_cell.angle_alpha   90.00
_cell.angle_beta   90.00
_cell.angle_gamma   90.00
#
_symmetry.space_group_name_H-M   'P 1'
#
loop_
_entity.id
_entity.type
_entity.pdbx_description
1 polymer ?
#
loop_
_entity_poly.entity_id
_entity_poly.type
_entity_poly.pdbx_seq_one_letter_code
_entity_poly.pdbx_strand_id
1 'polypeptide(L)'
;MNTIFSQNTYFPYEIQISATMWKKLELSNVVGDLTTRPTPPAILFYRQLAERLNRLPAREPAVAKPGELRLFALMNRIFRHLFTCYLDDQHPYLEEKTLAAGNLDFTSGPLAQVIQHFIELYPTFDPTGKHAVTPKKYLARDTRRFTRRRRIVRETLLLRLFMENPALTVFRPLFDDSHLASVSPYGTVTSILDREFKNAPPCAPFELPIMELLRAPQKACPDSLAGQLEFIRKYWAELLPTEMLSEIASAFDTIREEERARGGNGPGPSLVLEFSSPEQGKLAFSPTEEYPEPERFSLDKDWMPNVVLIAKMAYVWMGQLSGKYGWPIQRLDEIPDAELDTL
;
A
#
# COMPACT_ATOMS: atom_id res chain seq x y z
N MET A 1 8.11 5.61 11.50
CA MET A 1 9.09 6.24 10.59
C MET A 1 8.94 5.61 9.21
N ASN A 2 8.17 6.22 8.31
CA ASN A 2 7.91 5.69 6.97
C ASN A 2 8.91 6.29 5.98
N THR A 3 10.16 5.83 6.05
CA THR A 3 11.15 6.13 5.01
C THR A 3 10.93 5.10 3.90
N ILE A 4 10.22 5.50 2.85
CA ILE A 4 9.93 4.68 1.64
C ILE A 4 11.22 4.15 0.99
N PHE A 5 12.35 4.77 1.29
CA PHE A 5 13.68 4.32 0.88
C PHE A 5 14.52 3.99 2.11
N SER A 6 14.27 2.82 2.72
CA SER A 6 15.35 2.19 3.48
C SER A 6 16.51 1.95 2.50
N GLN A 7 17.74 2.29 2.88
CA GLN A 7 18.93 2.14 2.01
C GLN A 7 19.22 0.68 1.60
N ASN A 8 18.39 -0.28 2.04
CA ASN A 8 18.60 -1.70 1.89
C ASN A 8 17.42 -2.43 1.21
N THR A 9 16.48 -1.74 0.57
CA THR A 9 15.36 -2.36 -0.16
C THR A 9 15.63 -2.38 -1.66
N TYR A 10 15.58 -3.56 -2.30
CA TYR A 10 15.81 -3.71 -3.74
C TYR A 10 14.59 -3.26 -4.58
N PHE A 11 13.38 -3.55 -4.10
CA PHE A 11 12.12 -3.10 -4.70
C PHE A 11 11.47 -2.03 -3.79
N PRO A 12 11.55 -0.73 -4.12
CA PRO A 12 11.11 0.35 -3.22
C PRO A 12 9.61 0.34 -2.91
N TYR A 13 8.80 -0.31 -3.74
CA TYR A 13 7.35 -0.47 -3.52
C TYR A 13 6.94 -1.93 -3.29
N GLU A 14 7.90 -2.77 -2.92
CA GLU A 14 7.76 -4.20 -2.57
C GLU A 14 7.28 -5.14 -3.70
N ILE A 15 6.83 -4.61 -4.83
CA ILE A 15 6.42 -5.39 -6.01
C ILE A 15 7.59 -5.49 -7.00
N GLN A 16 7.81 -6.69 -7.54
CA GLN A 16 8.82 -6.97 -8.56
C GLN A 16 8.36 -6.51 -9.95
N ILE A 17 8.19 -5.20 -10.14
CA ILE A 17 7.75 -4.65 -11.42
C ILE A 17 8.89 -4.77 -12.44
N SER A 18 8.64 -5.42 -13.57
CA SER A 18 9.61 -5.58 -14.64
C SER A 18 10.03 -4.23 -15.25
N ALA A 19 11.26 -4.13 -15.76
CA ALA A 19 11.79 -2.94 -16.42
C ALA A 19 10.90 -2.50 -17.59
N THR A 20 10.38 -3.47 -18.34
CA THR A 20 9.46 -3.24 -19.46
C THR A 20 8.19 -2.55 -19.00
N MET A 21 7.58 -3.04 -17.92
CA MET A 21 6.35 -2.43 -17.37
C MET A 21 6.61 -1.10 -16.69
N TRP A 22 7.77 -0.96 -16.03
CA TRP A 22 8.18 0.31 -15.45
C TRP A 22 8.24 1.42 -16.50
N LYS A 23 8.81 1.11 -17.67
CA LYS A 23 8.86 2.03 -18.81
C LYS A 23 7.48 2.23 -19.45
N LYS A 24 6.74 1.15 -19.71
CA LYS A 24 5.43 1.20 -20.38
C LYS A 24 4.39 1.98 -19.57
N LEU A 25 4.45 1.91 -18.24
CA LEU A 25 3.58 2.63 -17.33
C LEU A 25 4.20 3.96 -16.86
N GLU A 26 5.33 4.40 -17.42
CA GLU A 26 5.99 5.67 -17.08
C GLU A 26 6.15 5.90 -15.56
N LEU A 27 6.48 4.85 -14.80
CA LEU A 27 6.45 4.91 -13.33
C LEU A 27 7.50 5.85 -12.75
N SER A 28 8.56 6.17 -13.49
CA SER A 28 9.53 7.19 -13.10
C SER A 28 8.90 8.57 -12.87
N ASN A 29 7.84 8.91 -13.62
CA ASN A 29 7.11 10.17 -13.44
C ASN A 29 6.33 10.14 -12.12
N VAL A 30 5.66 9.02 -11.82
CA VAL A 30 4.93 8.80 -10.56
C VAL A 30 5.85 8.93 -9.36
N VAL A 31 7.00 8.26 -9.40
CA VAL A 31 7.97 8.30 -8.31
C VAL A 31 8.52 9.72 -8.16
N GLY A 32 8.86 10.39 -9.26
CA GLY A 32 9.30 11.79 -9.25
C GLY A 32 8.32 12.70 -8.53
N ASP A 33 7.04 12.65 -8.90
CA ASP A 33 5.98 13.47 -8.29
C ASP A 33 5.81 13.17 -6.80
N LEU A 34 5.85 11.89 -6.42
CA LEU A 34 5.70 11.48 -5.02
C LEU A 34 6.89 11.91 -4.16
N THR A 35 8.12 11.90 -4.70
CA THR A 35 9.32 12.32 -3.97
C THR A 35 9.37 13.82 -3.66
N THR A 36 8.55 14.65 -4.32
CA THR A 36 8.39 16.06 -3.94
C THR A 36 7.68 16.24 -2.60
N ARG A 37 7.00 15.20 -2.11
CA ARG A 37 6.28 15.21 -0.84
C ARG A 37 7.18 14.63 0.25
N PRO A 38 7.21 15.22 1.46
CA PRO A 38 8.10 14.77 2.54
C PRO A 38 7.79 13.35 3.03
N THR A 39 6.53 12.90 2.97
CA THR A 39 6.10 11.53 3.34
C THR A 39 4.81 11.13 2.62
N PRO A 40 4.85 10.79 1.32
CA PRO A 40 3.65 10.40 0.60
C PRO A 40 3.10 9.07 1.15
N PRO A 41 1.79 8.95 1.42
CA PRO A 41 1.18 7.67 1.73
C PRO A 41 1.41 6.66 0.61
N ALA A 42 1.84 5.43 0.94
CA ALA A 42 2.17 4.40 -0.06
C ALA A 42 0.99 4.09 -1.00
N ILE A 43 -0.25 4.24 -0.54
CA ILE A 43 -1.47 4.07 -1.34
C ILE A 43 -1.53 4.96 -2.58
N LEU A 44 -0.89 6.15 -2.56
CA LEU A 44 -0.87 7.04 -3.72
C LEU A 44 -0.12 6.42 -4.91
N PHE A 45 0.99 5.72 -4.65
CA PHE A 45 1.70 4.98 -5.68
C PHE A 45 0.82 3.88 -6.29
N TYR A 46 0.16 3.08 -5.45
CA TYR A 46 -0.67 1.97 -5.93
C TYR A 46 -1.92 2.46 -6.68
N ARG A 47 -2.48 3.62 -6.34
CA ARG A 47 -3.56 4.27 -7.12
C ARG A 47 -3.09 4.64 -8.51
N GLN A 48 -1.96 5.32 -8.61
CA GLN A 48 -1.35 5.73 -9.88
C GLN A 48 -0.91 4.53 -10.73
N LEU A 49 -0.44 3.45 -10.09
CA LEU A 49 -0.09 2.19 -10.73
C LEU A 49 -1.34 1.49 -11.28
N ALA A 50 -2.40 1.35 -10.47
CA ALA A 50 -3.66 0.74 -10.88
C ALA A 50 -4.30 1.49 -12.06
N GLU A 51 -4.37 2.82 -11.98
CA GLU A 51 -4.93 3.68 -13.03
C GLU A 51 -4.22 3.46 -14.37
N ARG A 52 -2.88 3.49 -14.37
CA ARG A 52 -2.10 3.27 -15.60
C ARG A 52 -2.19 1.83 -16.10
N LEU A 53 -2.19 0.86 -15.20
CA LEU A 53 -2.35 -0.56 -15.55
C LEU A 53 -3.72 -0.82 -16.20
N ASN A 54 -4.78 -0.18 -15.69
CA ASN A 54 -6.14 -0.30 -16.21
C ASN A 54 -6.35 0.39 -17.57
N ARG A 55 -5.48 1.35 -17.96
CA ARG A 55 -5.53 2.00 -19.28
C ARG A 55 -4.92 1.18 -20.41
N LEU A 56 -4.30 0.04 -20.12
CA LEU A 56 -3.67 -0.78 -21.16
C LEU A 56 -4.74 -1.44 -22.05
N PRO A 57 -4.60 -1.36 -23.39
CA PRO A 57 -5.66 -1.72 -24.35
C PRO A 57 -5.97 -3.22 -24.47
N ALA A 58 -5.26 -4.09 -23.76
CA ALA A 58 -5.33 -5.54 -23.89
C ALA A 58 -5.86 -6.22 -22.61
N ARG A 59 -6.93 -5.68 -22.00
CA ARG A 59 -7.48 -6.24 -20.75
C ARG A 59 -8.96 -6.59 -20.85
N GLU A 60 -9.23 -7.90 -20.80
CA GLU A 60 -10.52 -8.48 -20.41
C GLU A 60 -10.49 -8.86 -18.91
N PRO A 61 -11.65 -8.98 -18.24
CA PRO A 61 -12.44 -7.90 -17.64
C PRO A 61 -11.95 -7.46 -16.24
N ALA A 62 -10.84 -7.98 -15.72
CA ALA A 62 -10.47 -7.75 -14.32
C ALA A 62 -9.78 -6.39 -14.11
N VAL A 63 -10.46 -5.48 -13.42
CA VAL A 63 -9.95 -4.16 -13.04
C VAL A 63 -8.97 -4.32 -11.87
N ALA A 64 -7.75 -3.79 -12.03
CA ALA A 64 -6.79 -3.72 -10.92
C ALA A 64 -7.26 -2.69 -9.90
N LYS A 65 -7.48 -3.12 -8.65
CA LYS A 65 -7.80 -2.23 -7.53
C LYS A 65 -6.53 -1.76 -6.81
N PRO A 66 -6.43 -0.48 -6.42
CA PRO A 66 -5.27 0.02 -5.66
C PRO A 66 -5.09 -0.67 -4.30
N GLY A 67 -6.18 -0.96 -3.58
CA GLY A 67 -6.13 -1.68 -2.31
C GLY A 67 -5.54 -3.08 -2.43
N GLU A 68 -5.87 -3.83 -3.48
CA GLU A 68 -5.31 -5.15 -3.75
C GLU A 68 -3.81 -5.09 -4.07
N LEU A 69 -3.37 -4.11 -4.87
CA LEU A 69 -1.93 -3.87 -5.09
C LEU A 69 -1.19 -3.57 -3.79
N ARG A 70 -1.81 -2.83 -2.86
CA ARG A 70 -1.25 -2.57 -1.53
C ARG A 70 -1.15 -3.85 -0.71
N LEU A 71 -2.17 -4.72 -0.73
CA LEU A 71 -2.09 -6.03 -0.07
C LEU A 71 -0.97 -6.89 -0.66
N PHE A 72 -0.81 -6.88 -1.99
CA PHE A 72 0.23 -7.66 -2.66
C PHE A 72 1.62 -7.19 -2.22
N ALA A 73 1.84 -5.88 -2.18
CA ALA A 73 3.08 -5.31 -1.66
C ALA A 73 3.36 -5.72 -0.21
N LEU A 74 2.35 -5.72 0.66
CA LEU A 74 2.49 -6.18 2.04
C LEU A 74 2.81 -7.67 2.13
N MET A 75 2.16 -8.51 1.34
CA MET A 75 2.46 -9.94 1.26
C MET A 75 3.93 -10.17 0.91
N ASN A 76 4.46 -9.44 -0.08
CA ASN A 76 5.85 -9.59 -0.50
C ASN A 76 6.82 -9.20 0.62
N ARG A 77 6.54 -8.09 1.32
CA ARG A 77 7.34 -7.67 2.47
C ARG A 77 7.33 -8.70 3.59
N ILE A 78 6.16 -9.30 3.86
CA ILE A 78 6.01 -10.38 4.85
C ILE A 78 6.83 -11.61 4.42
N PHE A 79 6.76 -12.02 3.15
CA PHE A 79 7.51 -13.19 2.68
C PHE A 79 9.03 -12.95 2.73
N ARG A 80 9.49 -11.73 2.40
CA ARG A 80 10.91 -11.34 2.58
C ARG A 80 11.35 -11.38 4.04
N HIS A 81 10.49 -10.91 4.94
CA HIS A 81 10.73 -10.97 6.38
C HIS A 81 10.85 -12.42 6.85
N LEU A 82 9.92 -13.29 6.45
CA LEU A 82 9.96 -14.72 6.80
C LEU A 82 11.20 -15.42 6.23
N PHE A 83 11.63 -15.10 5.01
CA PHE A 83 12.90 -15.59 4.48
C PHE A 83 14.10 -15.15 5.32
N THR A 84 14.10 -13.90 5.79
CA THR A 84 15.16 -13.37 6.67
C THR A 84 15.16 -14.13 7.99
N CYS A 85 14.03 -14.22 8.68
CA CYS A 85 13.93 -14.96 9.94
C CYS A 85 14.34 -16.43 9.78
N TYR A 86 13.93 -17.08 8.69
CA TYR A 86 14.23 -18.48 8.47
C TYR A 86 15.69 -18.74 8.10
N LEU A 87 16.21 -18.02 7.09
CA LEU A 87 17.55 -18.29 6.53
C LEU A 87 18.67 -17.58 7.27
N ASP A 88 18.40 -16.42 7.89
CA ASP A 88 19.44 -15.62 8.55
C ASP A 88 19.44 -15.83 10.07
N ASP A 89 18.26 -15.99 10.70
CA ASP A 89 18.17 -16.15 12.16
C ASP A 89 18.09 -17.62 12.60
N GLN A 90 17.19 -18.42 12.02
CA GLN A 90 16.97 -19.82 12.45
C GLN A 90 17.99 -20.79 11.87
N HIS A 91 18.27 -20.70 10.56
CA HIS A 91 19.15 -21.64 9.85
C HIS A 91 20.24 -20.96 8.99
N PRO A 92 21.22 -20.24 9.59
CA PRO A 92 22.21 -19.41 8.87
C PRO A 92 23.02 -20.12 7.77
N TYR A 93 23.20 -21.43 7.89
CA TYR A 93 24.01 -22.25 6.97
C TYR A 93 23.17 -23.02 5.95
N LEU A 94 21.83 -22.96 6.04
CA LEU A 94 20.95 -23.76 5.19
C LEU A 94 21.04 -23.31 3.73
N GLU A 95 21.00 -22.00 3.46
CA GLU A 95 21.07 -21.48 2.10
C GLU A 95 22.35 -21.93 1.37
N GLU A 96 23.50 -21.96 2.06
CA GLU A 96 24.76 -22.48 1.49
C GLU A 96 24.68 -23.99 1.21
N LYS A 97 24.12 -24.77 2.14
CA LYS A 97 23.94 -26.22 1.98
C LYS A 97 23.00 -26.55 0.82
N THR A 98 21.88 -25.84 0.71
CA THR A 98 20.89 -25.98 -0.36
C THR A 98 21.54 -25.71 -1.72
N LEU A 99 22.33 -24.64 -1.82
CA LEU A 99 23.03 -24.29 -3.06
C LEU A 99 24.09 -25.34 -3.44
N ALA A 100 24.87 -25.80 -2.45
CA ALA A 100 25.86 -26.85 -2.67
C ALA A 100 25.22 -28.18 -3.12
N ALA A 101 24.12 -28.60 -2.48
CA ALA A 101 23.38 -29.81 -2.86
C ALA A 101 22.80 -29.72 -4.29
N GLY A 102 22.39 -28.52 -4.70
CA GLY A 102 21.92 -28.24 -6.06
C GLY A 102 23.02 -28.04 -7.11
N ASN A 103 24.31 -28.10 -6.74
CA ASN A 103 25.45 -27.71 -7.58
C ASN A 103 25.28 -26.29 -8.18
N LEU A 104 24.77 -25.35 -7.38
CA LEU A 104 24.50 -23.98 -7.78
C LEU A 104 25.57 -23.03 -7.21
N ASP A 105 26.32 -22.39 -8.10
CA ASP A 105 27.35 -21.41 -7.73
C ASP A 105 26.90 -19.96 -7.97
N PHE A 106 27.27 -19.06 -7.06
CA PHE A 106 26.88 -17.65 -7.13
C PHE A 106 27.60 -16.86 -8.23
N THR A 107 28.76 -17.33 -8.67
CA THR A 107 29.67 -16.58 -9.56
C THR A 107 29.73 -17.15 -10.96
N SER A 108 29.35 -18.41 -11.13
CA SER A 108 29.42 -19.15 -12.38
C SER A 108 28.23 -20.09 -12.56
N GLY A 109 28.07 -20.63 -13.77
CA GLY A 109 27.03 -21.62 -14.07
C GLY A 109 25.61 -21.04 -14.14
N PRO A 110 24.57 -21.89 -14.00
CA PRO A 110 23.19 -21.51 -14.27
C PRO A 110 22.63 -20.49 -13.29
N LEU A 111 23.00 -20.57 -12.00
CA LEU A 111 22.52 -19.63 -10.99
C LEU A 111 23.04 -18.21 -11.25
N ALA A 112 24.33 -18.05 -11.57
CA ALA A 112 24.90 -16.75 -11.91
C ALA A 112 24.21 -16.11 -13.12
N GLN A 113 23.85 -16.90 -14.14
CA GLN A 113 23.09 -16.43 -15.29
C GLN A 113 21.69 -15.94 -14.89
N VAL A 114 20.98 -16.69 -14.05
CA VAL A 114 19.65 -16.29 -13.54
C VAL A 114 19.74 -15.00 -12.74
N ILE A 115 20.73 -14.87 -11.84
CA ILE A 115 20.93 -13.65 -11.06
C ILE A 115 21.16 -12.45 -11.98
N GLN A 116 22.01 -12.59 -13.00
CA GLN A 116 22.28 -11.52 -13.94
C GLN A 116 21.02 -11.10 -14.69
N HIS A 117 20.33 -12.04 -15.35
CA HIS A 117 19.13 -11.72 -16.14
C HIS A 117 17.97 -11.24 -15.28
N PHE A 118 17.84 -11.73 -14.03
CA PHE A 118 16.85 -11.20 -13.10
C PHE A 118 17.10 -9.72 -12.84
N ILE A 119 18.34 -9.29 -12.56
CA ILE A 119 18.65 -7.88 -12.33
C ILE A 119 18.42 -7.04 -13.59
N GLU A 120 18.65 -7.59 -14.78
CA GLU A 120 18.39 -6.90 -16.06
C GLU A 120 16.89 -6.67 -16.29
N LEU A 121 16.07 -7.69 -16.02
CA LEU A 121 14.63 -7.66 -16.27
C LEU A 121 13.83 -7.02 -15.13
N TYR A 122 14.34 -7.10 -13.90
CA TYR A 122 13.72 -6.60 -12.68
C TYR A 122 14.69 -5.70 -11.90
N PRO A 123 15.16 -4.59 -12.49
CA PRO A 123 16.21 -3.79 -11.88
C PRO A 123 15.72 -3.06 -10.64
N THR A 124 16.64 -2.86 -9.70
CA THR A 124 16.49 -1.81 -8.68
C THR A 124 16.66 -0.45 -9.34
N PHE A 125 15.81 0.50 -8.97
CA PHE A 125 15.92 1.89 -9.39
C PHE A 125 16.68 2.70 -8.33
N ASP A 126 17.34 3.77 -8.78
CA ASP A 126 17.91 4.76 -7.86
C ASP A 126 16.78 5.46 -7.06
N PRO A 127 17.11 6.18 -5.96
CA PRO A 127 16.09 6.86 -5.15
C PRO A 127 15.24 7.87 -5.94
N THR A 128 15.73 8.35 -7.08
CA THR A 128 14.99 9.27 -7.97
C THR A 128 14.02 8.53 -8.91
N GLY A 129 14.11 7.20 -9.00
CA GLY A 129 13.29 6.36 -9.88
C GLY A 129 13.64 6.51 -11.37
N LYS A 130 14.72 7.22 -11.71
CA LYS A 130 15.05 7.61 -13.09
C LYS A 130 16.05 6.67 -13.74
N HIS A 131 16.87 5.98 -12.96
CA HIS A 131 17.94 5.13 -13.50
C HIS A 131 17.92 3.73 -12.91
N ALA A 132 17.66 2.74 -13.77
CA ALA A 132 17.87 1.33 -13.45
C ALA A 132 19.36 1.05 -13.21
N VAL A 133 19.68 0.40 -12.10
CA VAL A 133 21.06 -0.01 -11.79
C VAL A 133 21.40 -1.25 -12.62
N THR A 134 22.47 -1.17 -13.41
CA THR A 134 22.92 -2.33 -14.21
C THR A 134 23.39 -3.48 -13.32
N PRO A 135 23.30 -4.75 -13.78
CA PRO A 135 23.75 -5.91 -13.00
C PRO A 135 25.20 -5.79 -12.54
N LYS A 136 26.09 -5.37 -13.44
CA LYS A 136 27.50 -5.15 -13.13
C LYS A 136 27.68 -4.15 -11.97
N LYS A 137 26.98 -3.01 -12.02
CA LYS A 137 27.05 -1.99 -10.97
C LYS A 137 26.44 -2.47 -9.65
N TYR A 138 25.36 -3.24 -9.72
CA TYR A 138 24.70 -3.79 -8.54
C TYR A 138 25.57 -4.87 -7.85
N LEU A 139 26.10 -5.82 -8.61
CA LEU A 139 26.90 -6.93 -8.11
C LEU A 139 28.33 -6.53 -7.70
N ALA A 140 28.88 -5.44 -8.26
CA ALA A 140 30.19 -4.92 -7.84
C ALA A 140 30.24 -4.43 -6.39
N ARG A 141 29.07 -4.12 -5.80
CA ARG A 141 28.93 -3.69 -4.40
C ARG A 141 28.49 -4.84 -3.48
N ASP A 142 28.64 -6.08 -3.93
CA ASP A 142 28.32 -7.26 -3.13
C ASP A 142 29.40 -7.50 -2.05
N THR A 143 29.02 -8.21 -0.98
CA THR A 143 29.92 -8.54 0.12
C THR A 143 30.62 -9.88 -0.15
N ARG A 144 31.66 -10.19 0.64
CA ARG A 144 32.32 -11.52 0.62
C ARG A 144 31.37 -12.68 0.93
N ARG A 145 30.24 -12.40 1.60
CA ARG A 145 29.19 -13.39 1.92
C ARG A 145 28.07 -13.45 0.88
N PHE A 146 28.23 -12.76 -0.25
CA PHE A 146 27.25 -12.74 -1.34
C PHE A 146 25.87 -12.22 -0.94
N THR A 147 25.79 -11.24 -0.03
CA THR A 147 24.52 -10.71 0.51
C THR A 147 23.55 -10.24 -0.60
N ARG A 148 24.05 -9.60 -1.66
CA ARG A 148 23.21 -9.12 -2.77
C ARG A 148 22.76 -10.28 -3.64
N ARG A 149 23.64 -11.24 -3.94
CA ARG A 149 23.27 -12.41 -4.73
C ARG A 149 22.25 -13.28 -4.02
N ARG A 150 22.44 -13.56 -2.72
CA ARG A 150 21.45 -14.26 -1.87
C ARG A 150 20.09 -13.61 -1.94
N ARG A 151 20.05 -12.27 -1.82
CA ARG A 151 18.80 -11.52 -1.99
C ARG A 151 18.14 -11.80 -3.34
N ILE A 152 18.89 -11.75 -4.45
CA ILE A 152 18.32 -12.04 -5.78
C ILE A 152 17.80 -13.48 -5.86
N VAL A 153 18.49 -14.46 -5.27
CA VAL A 153 17.99 -15.84 -5.21
C VAL A 153 16.68 -15.95 -4.44
N ARG A 154 16.53 -15.24 -3.32
CA ARG A 154 15.27 -15.19 -2.59
C ARG A 154 14.16 -14.51 -3.42
N GLU A 155 14.49 -13.43 -4.14
CA GLU A 155 13.52 -12.76 -5.02
C GLU A 155 13.09 -13.64 -6.21
N THR A 156 13.95 -14.50 -6.77
CA THR A 156 13.54 -15.43 -7.84
C THR A 156 12.58 -16.51 -7.32
N LEU A 157 12.76 -16.98 -6.09
CA LEU A 157 11.81 -17.88 -5.42
C LEU A 157 10.47 -17.19 -5.14
N LEU A 158 10.51 -15.92 -4.71
CA LEU A 158 9.30 -15.11 -4.54
C LEU A 158 8.56 -14.91 -5.87
N LEU A 159 9.28 -14.60 -6.95
CA LEU A 159 8.69 -14.45 -8.29
C LEU A 159 7.93 -15.71 -8.70
N ARG A 160 8.55 -16.89 -8.49
CA ARG A 160 7.93 -18.19 -8.72
C ARG A 160 6.63 -18.36 -7.93
N LEU A 161 6.64 -18.02 -6.64
CA LEU A 161 5.46 -18.07 -5.77
C LEU A 161 4.34 -17.13 -6.21
N PHE A 162 4.67 -15.99 -6.84
CA PHE A 162 3.67 -15.06 -7.34
C PHE A 162 3.00 -15.57 -8.62
N MET A 163 3.78 -16.17 -9.51
CA MET A 163 3.26 -16.77 -10.74
C MET A 163 2.33 -17.95 -10.46
N GLU A 164 2.60 -18.70 -9.38
CA GLU A 164 1.76 -19.81 -8.87
C GLU A 164 0.44 -19.34 -8.23
N ASN A 165 0.32 -18.08 -7.80
CA ASN A 165 -0.81 -17.57 -7.02
C ASN A 165 -1.99 -17.08 -7.91
N PRO A 166 -3.17 -17.75 -7.88
CA PRO A 166 -4.32 -17.36 -8.70
C PRO A 166 -4.85 -15.96 -8.38
N ALA A 167 -4.84 -15.54 -7.12
CA ALA A 167 -5.28 -14.21 -6.67
C ALA A 167 -4.45 -13.06 -7.27
N LEU A 168 -3.26 -13.34 -7.82
CA LEU A 168 -2.41 -12.35 -8.46
C LEU A 168 -2.53 -12.32 -9.98
N THR A 169 -3.42 -13.12 -10.58
CA THR A 169 -3.60 -13.22 -12.04
C THR A 169 -3.81 -11.85 -12.69
N VAL A 170 -4.61 -10.99 -12.05
CA VAL A 170 -4.87 -9.61 -12.49
C VAL A 170 -3.55 -8.84 -12.60
N PHE A 171 -2.62 -9.01 -11.67
CA PHE A 171 -1.38 -8.25 -11.61
C PHE A 171 -0.20 -8.87 -12.37
N ARG A 172 -0.35 -10.09 -12.93
CA ARG A 172 0.70 -10.81 -13.68
C ARG A 172 1.47 -9.97 -14.69
N PRO A 173 0.86 -9.07 -15.49
CA PRO A 173 1.61 -8.24 -16.42
C PRO A 173 2.76 -7.48 -15.78
N LEU A 174 2.67 -7.10 -14.50
CA LEU A 174 3.72 -6.38 -13.77
C LEU A 174 4.98 -7.22 -13.54
N PHE A 175 4.84 -8.54 -13.35
CA PHE A 175 5.91 -9.45 -12.90
C PHE A 175 6.00 -10.74 -13.73
N ASP A 176 5.61 -10.68 -15.00
CA ASP A 176 5.62 -11.86 -15.88
C ASP A 176 7.03 -12.46 -16.06
N ASP A 177 7.21 -13.71 -15.65
CA ASP A 177 8.51 -14.39 -15.69
C ASP A 177 8.81 -15.11 -17.01
N SER A 178 7.91 -15.05 -18.00
CA SER A 178 8.05 -15.77 -19.28
C SER A 178 9.33 -15.37 -20.02
N HIS A 179 9.66 -14.08 -20.01
CA HIS A 179 10.89 -13.59 -20.64
C HIS A 179 12.14 -14.03 -19.87
N LEU A 180 12.10 -14.05 -18.53
CA LEU A 180 13.22 -14.55 -17.72
C LEU A 180 13.46 -16.04 -17.96
N ALA A 181 12.38 -16.82 -18.08
CA ALA A 181 12.43 -18.24 -18.38
C ALA A 181 12.96 -18.56 -19.79
N SER A 182 12.77 -17.67 -20.77
CA SER A 182 13.26 -17.89 -22.14
C SER A 182 14.73 -17.55 -22.32
N VAL A 183 15.26 -16.57 -21.56
CA VAL A 183 16.65 -16.09 -21.70
C VAL A 183 17.62 -16.68 -20.67
N SER A 184 17.12 -17.44 -19.69
CA SER A 184 17.95 -17.98 -18.60
C SER A 184 17.43 -19.34 -18.12
N PRO A 185 18.26 -20.17 -17.44
CA PRO A 185 17.82 -21.45 -16.86
C PRO A 185 16.98 -21.28 -15.58
N TYR A 186 16.17 -20.22 -15.48
CA TYR A 186 15.39 -19.85 -14.30
C TYR A 186 14.44 -20.96 -13.85
N GLY A 187 13.71 -21.61 -14.78
CA GLY A 187 12.80 -22.70 -14.44
C GLY A 187 13.53 -23.90 -13.81
N THR A 188 14.70 -24.27 -14.35
CA THR A 188 15.53 -25.35 -13.82
C THR A 188 16.09 -25.00 -12.44
N VAL A 189 16.66 -23.81 -12.29
CA VAL A 189 17.26 -23.35 -11.02
C VAL A 189 16.21 -23.28 -9.91
N THR A 190 15.05 -22.67 -10.17
CA THR A 190 13.97 -22.59 -9.18
C THR A 190 13.41 -23.95 -8.81
N SER A 191 13.29 -24.87 -9.77
CA SER A 191 12.86 -26.25 -9.49
C SER A 191 13.86 -27.02 -8.62
N ILE A 192 15.17 -26.84 -8.84
CA ILE A 192 16.22 -27.41 -7.98
C ILE A 192 16.09 -26.83 -6.56
N LEU A 193 16.04 -25.51 -6.43
CA LEU A 193 15.92 -24.85 -5.12
C LEU A 193 14.66 -25.30 -4.36
N ASP A 194 13.50 -25.35 -5.01
CA ASP A 194 12.23 -25.78 -4.39
C ASP A 194 12.31 -27.25 -3.92
N ARG A 195 12.95 -28.13 -4.71
CA ARG A 195 13.21 -29.52 -4.30
C ARG A 195 14.12 -29.60 -3.08
N GLU A 196 15.21 -28.85 -3.06
CA GLU A 196 16.14 -28.87 -1.93
C GLU A 196 15.49 -28.27 -0.66
N PHE A 197 14.67 -27.22 -0.79
CA PHE A 197 13.93 -26.65 0.33
C PHE A 197 12.79 -27.52 0.85
N LYS A 198 12.28 -28.46 0.04
CA LYS A 198 11.24 -29.40 0.49
C LYS A 198 11.67 -30.26 1.67
N ASN A 199 12.95 -30.65 1.71
CA ASN A 199 13.53 -31.47 2.78
C ASN A 199 14.25 -30.63 3.84
N ALA A 200 14.14 -29.30 3.79
CA ALA A 200 14.78 -28.42 4.74
C ALA A 200 14.11 -28.50 6.12
N PRO A 201 14.83 -28.15 7.20
CA PRO A 201 14.25 -28.07 8.54
C PRO A 201 13.01 -27.17 8.58
N PRO A 202 12.02 -27.46 9.44
CA PRO A 202 10.82 -26.64 9.54
C PRO A 202 11.14 -25.21 10.01
N CYS A 203 10.27 -24.26 9.63
CA CYS A 203 10.36 -22.87 10.04
C CYS A 203 9.61 -22.65 11.36
N ALA A 204 10.33 -22.56 12.47
CA ALA A 204 9.74 -22.40 13.80
C ALA A 204 8.92 -21.09 13.90
N PRO A 205 7.80 -21.09 14.64
CA PRO A 205 7.22 -22.19 15.44
C PRO A 205 6.38 -23.19 14.63
N PHE A 206 6.32 -23.05 13.30
CA PHE A 206 5.57 -23.98 12.45
C PHE A 206 6.37 -25.25 12.17
N GLU A 207 5.66 -26.36 11.95
CA GLU A 207 6.25 -27.64 11.58
C GLU A 207 6.30 -27.84 10.06
N LEU A 208 6.40 -26.75 9.30
CA LEU A 208 6.41 -26.76 7.83
C LEU A 208 7.73 -26.22 7.27
N PRO A 209 8.27 -26.80 6.18
CA PRO A 209 9.36 -26.19 5.42
C PRO A 209 8.96 -24.80 4.90
N ILE A 210 9.93 -23.90 4.75
CA ILE A 210 9.67 -22.48 4.41
C ILE A 210 8.85 -22.32 3.13
N MET A 211 9.14 -23.10 2.08
CA MET A 211 8.43 -23.00 0.81
C MET A 211 6.98 -23.50 0.89
N GLU A 212 6.68 -24.43 1.80
CA GLU A 212 5.31 -24.87 2.05
C GLU A 212 4.56 -23.85 2.91
N LEU A 213 5.24 -23.27 3.91
CA LEU A 213 4.70 -22.20 4.74
C LEU A 213 4.28 -21.00 3.88
N LEU A 214 5.14 -20.52 2.98
CA LEU A 214 4.84 -19.38 2.10
C LEU A 214 3.69 -19.66 1.12
N ARG A 215 3.44 -20.92 0.76
CA ARG A 215 2.29 -21.34 -0.07
C ARG A 215 1.00 -21.54 0.74
N ALA A 216 1.07 -21.62 2.08
CA ALA A 216 -0.09 -21.91 2.92
C ALA A 216 -1.25 -20.90 2.76
N PRO A 217 -1.02 -19.57 2.69
CA PRO A 217 -2.11 -18.61 2.48
C PRO A 217 -2.78 -18.84 1.11
N GLN A 218 -1.97 -19.09 0.07
CA GLN A 218 -2.46 -19.33 -1.29
C GLN A 218 -3.33 -20.59 -1.36
N LYS A 219 -2.98 -21.65 -0.63
CA LYS A 219 -3.79 -22.88 -0.53
C LYS A 219 -5.10 -22.65 0.23
N ALA A 220 -5.06 -21.84 1.28
CA ALA A 220 -6.23 -21.56 2.12
C ALA A 220 -7.25 -20.62 1.43
N CYS A 221 -6.76 -19.63 0.68
CA CYS A 221 -7.59 -18.65 -0.03
C CYS A 221 -7.05 -18.40 -1.47
N PRO A 222 -7.22 -19.35 -2.41
CA PRO A 222 -6.61 -19.27 -3.75
C PRO A 222 -7.00 -18.03 -4.55
N ASP A 223 -8.26 -17.61 -4.45
CA ASP A 223 -8.84 -16.58 -5.31
C ASP A 223 -8.99 -15.21 -4.63
N SER A 224 -8.50 -15.06 -3.38
CA SER A 224 -8.67 -13.81 -2.62
C SER A 224 -7.40 -13.41 -1.89
N LEU A 225 -6.76 -12.34 -2.37
CA LEU A 225 -5.59 -11.76 -1.73
C LEU A 225 -5.92 -11.20 -0.34
N ALA A 226 -7.13 -10.65 -0.15
CA ALA A 226 -7.61 -10.22 1.16
C ALA A 226 -7.71 -11.41 2.14
N GLY A 227 -8.26 -12.55 1.68
CA GLY A 227 -8.32 -13.78 2.46
C GLY A 227 -6.93 -14.33 2.81
N GLN A 228 -5.98 -14.26 1.87
CA GLN A 228 -4.58 -14.66 2.11
C GLN A 228 -3.94 -13.80 3.21
N LEU A 229 -4.09 -12.47 3.18
CA LEU A 229 -3.56 -11.60 4.23
C LEU A 229 -4.28 -11.78 5.58
N GLU A 230 -5.56 -12.14 5.58
CA GLU A 230 -6.29 -12.44 6.81
C GLU A 230 -5.82 -13.75 7.43
N PHE A 231 -5.56 -14.78 6.61
CA PHE A 231 -4.90 -16.01 7.03
C PHE A 231 -3.55 -15.69 7.68
N ILE A 232 -2.72 -14.89 7.03
CA ILE A 232 -1.41 -14.47 7.56
C ILE A 232 -1.56 -13.76 8.89
N ARG A 233 -2.46 -12.76 8.99
CA ARG A 233 -2.71 -12.03 10.24
C ARG A 233 -3.13 -12.96 11.37
N LYS A 234 -3.97 -13.96 11.08
CA LYS A 234 -4.51 -14.88 12.09
C LYS A 234 -3.46 -15.89 12.57
N TYR A 235 -2.72 -16.49 11.65
CA TYR A 235 -1.86 -17.63 11.98
C TYR A 235 -0.39 -17.26 12.18
N TRP A 236 0.09 -16.15 11.61
CA TRP A 236 1.51 -15.77 11.66
C TRP A 236 1.80 -14.57 12.55
N ALA A 237 0.82 -14.10 13.34
CA ALA A 237 0.94 -12.89 14.16
C ALA A 237 2.21 -12.86 15.02
N GLU A 238 2.60 -13.99 15.60
CA GLU A 238 3.76 -14.10 16.49
C GLU A 238 5.11 -13.94 15.76
N LEU A 239 5.18 -14.23 14.47
CA LEU A 239 6.40 -14.06 13.66
C LEU A 239 6.51 -12.67 13.04
N LEU A 240 5.42 -11.90 13.03
CA LEU A 240 5.35 -10.62 12.35
C LEU A 240 5.56 -9.48 13.35
N PRO A 241 6.43 -8.51 13.02
CA PRO A 241 6.56 -7.31 13.82
C PRO A 241 5.22 -6.54 13.93
N THR A 242 4.98 -5.93 15.08
CA THR A 242 3.73 -5.22 15.40
C THR A 242 3.39 -4.16 14.35
N GLU A 243 4.40 -3.49 13.79
CA GLU A 243 4.21 -2.51 12.73
C GLU A 243 3.64 -3.13 11.45
N MET A 244 4.07 -4.34 11.06
CA MET A 244 3.51 -5.02 9.88
C MET A 244 2.06 -5.43 10.12
N LEU A 245 1.72 -5.89 11.33
CA LEU A 245 0.34 -6.19 11.70
C LEU A 245 -0.55 -4.94 11.63
N SER A 246 -0.04 -3.80 12.09
CA SER A 246 -0.76 -2.51 11.98
C SER A 246 -0.93 -2.06 10.53
N GLU A 247 0.06 -2.29 9.66
CA GLU A 247 -0.02 -1.99 8.24
C GLU A 247 -1.05 -2.87 7.51
N ILE A 248 -1.15 -4.16 7.89
CA ILE A 248 -2.18 -5.07 7.37
C ILE A 248 -3.58 -4.56 7.74
N ALA A 249 -3.78 -4.17 9.01
CA ALA A 249 -5.06 -3.61 9.45
C ALA A 249 -5.44 -2.34 8.66
N SER A 250 -4.48 -1.41 8.50
CA SER A 250 -4.68 -0.19 7.70
C SER A 250 -4.98 -0.48 6.23
N ALA A 251 -4.36 -1.52 5.64
CA ALA A 251 -4.65 -1.93 4.27
C ALA A 251 -6.06 -2.51 4.13
N PHE A 252 -6.55 -3.27 5.12
CA PHE A 252 -7.93 -3.73 5.12
C PHE A 252 -8.93 -2.59 5.23
N ASP A 253 -8.66 -1.58 6.07
CA ASP A 253 -9.52 -0.40 6.15
C ASP A 253 -9.54 0.39 4.83
N THR A 254 -8.39 0.45 4.13
CA THR A 254 -8.31 1.05 2.79
C THR A 254 -9.22 0.33 1.79
N ILE A 255 -9.21 -1.00 1.79
CA ILE A 255 -10.09 -1.80 0.92
C ILE A 255 -11.56 -1.58 1.25
N ARG A 256 -11.92 -1.60 2.54
CA ARG A 256 -13.30 -1.34 2.97
C ARG A 256 -13.79 0.03 2.50
N GLU A 257 -12.92 1.04 2.54
CA GLU A 257 -13.27 2.37 2.05
C GLU A 257 -13.34 2.46 0.52
N GLU A 258 -12.56 1.65 -0.21
CA GLU A 258 -12.67 1.52 -1.67
C GLU A 258 -13.95 0.77 -2.09
N GLU A 259 -14.38 -0.23 -1.32
CA GLU A 259 -15.58 -1.02 -1.58
C GLU A 259 -16.87 -0.34 -1.10
N ARG A 260 -16.75 0.66 -0.22
CA ARG A 260 -17.89 1.43 0.25
C ARG A 260 -18.54 2.13 -0.94
N ALA A 261 -19.72 1.65 -1.32
CA ALA A 261 -20.51 2.23 -2.40
C ALA A 261 -20.84 3.70 -2.10
N ARG A 262 -20.03 4.62 -2.61
CA ARG A 262 -20.30 6.05 -2.56
C ARG A 262 -21.21 6.46 -3.73
N GLY A 263 -22.39 5.86 -3.83
CA GLY A 263 -23.53 6.37 -4.63
C GLY A 263 -23.34 6.81 -6.09
N GLY A 264 -22.18 6.63 -6.73
CA GLY A 264 -21.92 7.18 -8.06
C GLY A 264 -20.60 6.70 -8.67
N ASN A 265 -20.65 6.37 -9.96
CA ASN A 265 -19.49 6.04 -10.77
C ASN A 265 -18.59 7.29 -10.93
N GLY A 266 -17.45 7.28 -10.25
CA GLY A 266 -16.37 8.24 -10.46
C GLY A 266 -16.41 9.45 -9.52
N PRO A 267 -15.35 10.28 -9.54
CA PRO A 267 -15.47 11.61 -8.96
C PRO A 267 -16.65 12.27 -9.67
N GLY A 268 -17.72 12.57 -8.94
CA GLY A 268 -18.76 13.46 -9.47
C GLY A 268 -18.08 14.70 -10.06
N PRO A 269 -18.66 15.29 -11.12
CA PRO A 269 -18.05 16.45 -11.77
C PRO A 269 -17.59 17.43 -10.71
N SER A 270 -16.33 17.88 -10.79
CA SER A 270 -15.81 18.95 -9.94
C SER A 270 -16.56 20.23 -10.32
N LEU A 271 -17.75 20.40 -9.74
CA LEU A 271 -18.54 21.60 -9.91
C LEU A 271 -17.82 22.71 -9.16
N VAL A 272 -17.25 23.65 -9.90
CA VAL A 272 -16.93 24.96 -9.32
C VAL A 272 -18.27 25.52 -8.86
N LEU A 273 -18.36 25.91 -7.58
CA LEU A 273 -19.52 26.65 -7.08
C LEU A 273 -19.54 28.00 -7.81
N GLU A 274 -20.27 28.07 -8.91
CA GLU A 274 -20.58 29.31 -9.61
C GLU A 274 -21.76 29.96 -8.89
N PHE A 275 -21.45 30.87 -7.97
CA PHE A 275 -22.44 31.81 -7.47
C PHE A 275 -22.71 32.82 -8.60
N SER A 276 -23.80 32.61 -9.35
CA SER A 276 -24.24 33.58 -10.34
C SER A 276 -24.52 34.91 -9.64
N SER A 277 -23.99 36.01 -10.19
CA SER A 277 -24.32 37.36 -9.71
C SER A 277 -25.83 37.59 -9.85
N PRO A 278 -26.49 38.35 -8.95
CA PRO A 278 -27.96 38.41 -8.82
C PRO A 278 -28.73 38.92 -10.04
N GLU A 279 -28.04 39.36 -11.09
CA GLU A 279 -28.66 40.06 -12.22
C GLU A 279 -29.14 39.13 -13.34
N GLN A 280 -28.82 37.84 -13.30
CA GLN A 280 -29.18 36.89 -14.36
C GLN A 280 -29.88 35.65 -13.77
N GLY A 281 -31.10 35.87 -13.29
CA GLY A 281 -32.01 34.83 -12.82
C GLY A 281 -32.55 33.92 -13.94
N LYS A 282 -31.67 33.11 -14.56
CA LYS A 282 -32.05 31.92 -15.33
C LYS A 282 -30.99 30.83 -15.16
N LEU A 283 -31.19 30.00 -14.14
CA LEU A 283 -30.49 28.71 -14.02
C LEU A 283 -30.91 27.81 -15.19
N ALA A 284 -29.93 27.39 -15.97
CA ALA A 284 -30.10 26.37 -17.00
C ALA A 284 -29.58 25.03 -16.45
N PHE A 285 -30.40 24.28 -15.71
CA PHE A 285 -30.22 22.82 -15.56
C PHE A 285 -31.54 22.10 -15.28
N SER A 286 -31.84 21.12 -16.15
CA SER A 286 -32.84 20.04 -16.07
C SER A 286 -34.36 20.38 -16.09
N PRO A 287 -35.16 19.81 -17.01
CA PRO A 287 -36.59 20.09 -17.18
C PRO A 287 -37.54 19.38 -16.19
N THR A 288 -37.07 18.91 -15.03
CA THR A 288 -37.93 18.08 -14.14
C THR A 288 -37.98 18.42 -12.66
N GLU A 289 -37.19 19.37 -12.13
CA GLU A 289 -37.32 19.73 -10.71
C GLU A 289 -37.17 21.25 -10.52
N GLU A 290 -38.29 21.97 -10.66
CA GLU A 290 -38.45 23.33 -10.15
C GLU A 290 -38.60 23.25 -8.61
N TYR A 291 -37.48 23.24 -7.89
CA TYR A 291 -37.46 23.74 -6.52
C TYR A 291 -36.93 25.18 -6.55
N PRO A 292 -37.79 26.20 -6.64
CA PRO A 292 -37.36 27.53 -6.26
C PRO A 292 -37.02 27.45 -4.77
N GLU A 293 -35.75 27.70 -4.43
CA GLU A 293 -35.36 28.04 -3.06
C GLU A 293 -35.49 29.56 -2.93
N PRO A 294 -36.68 30.12 -2.60
CA PRO A 294 -36.76 31.53 -2.31
C PRO A 294 -35.91 31.78 -1.07
N GLU A 295 -34.88 32.60 -1.23
CA GLU A 295 -34.09 33.15 -0.14
C GLU A 295 -35.04 33.82 0.88
N ARG A 296 -35.32 33.13 1.99
CA ARG A 296 -35.97 33.73 3.17
C ARG A 296 -34.90 34.18 4.14
N PHE A 297 -33.98 35.02 3.69
CA PHE A 297 -33.22 35.82 4.64
C PHE A 297 -34.23 36.67 5.41
N SER A 298 -34.27 36.51 6.73
CA SER A 298 -34.91 37.53 7.55
C SER A 298 -34.24 38.85 7.20
N LEU A 299 -35.01 39.93 6.99
CA LEU A 299 -34.46 41.29 6.91
C LEU A 299 -33.37 41.42 7.96
N ASP A 300 -32.16 41.84 7.56
CA ASP A 300 -31.03 42.11 8.45
C ASP A 300 -31.53 43.07 9.51
N LYS A 301 -31.99 42.50 10.62
CA LYS A 301 -32.47 43.25 11.76
C LYS A 301 -31.21 43.78 12.46
N ASP A 302 -31.31 44.99 12.99
CA ASP A 302 -30.25 45.74 13.69
C ASP A 302 -29.51 44.97 14.79
N TRP A 303 -29.94 43.76 15.17
CA TRP A 303 -29.21 42.90 16.12
C TRP A 303 -27.85 42.46 15.58
N MET A 304 -27.73 42.17 14.28
CA MET A 304 -26.51 41.55 13.72
C MET A 304 -25.23 42.43 13.86
N PRO A 305 -25.26 43.75 13.60
CA PRO A 305 -24.13 44.63 13.90
C PRO A 305 -23.95 44.94 15.40
N ASN A 306 -24.95 44.65 16.24
CA ASN A 306 -24.95 44.96 17.67
C ASN A 306 -24.75 43.72 18.57
N VAL A 307 -24.45 42.54 18.00
CA VAL A 307 -24.20 41.33 18.81
C VAL A 307 -22.93 41.49 19.62
N VAL A 308 -23.07 41.45 20.94
CA VAL A 308 -21.95 41.32 21.87
C VAL A 308 -21.88 39.88 22.35
N LEU A 309 -20.75 39.20 22.08
CA LEU A 309 -20.53 37.85 22.60
C LEU A 309 -20.23 37.92 24.09
N ILE A 310 -21.19 37.47 24.91
CA ILE A 310 -21.08 37.49 26.37
C ILE A 310 -20.20 36.34 26.87
N ALA A 311 -20.35 35.15 26.26
CA ALA A 311 -19.55 33.98 26.61
C ALA A 311 -19.38 33.04 25.41
N LYS A 312 -18.15 32.54 25.22
CA LYS A 312 -17.86 31.51 24.21
C LYS A 312 -18.32 30.11 24.65
N MET A 313 -18.47 29.88 25.95
CA MET A 313 -18.90 28.61 26.55
C MET A 313 -19.84 28.88 27.72
N ALA A 314 -21.12 28.48 27.60
CA ALA A 314 -22.15 28.75 28.60
C ALA A 314 -21.81 28.18 29.99
N TYR A 315 -21.17 27.01 30.07
CA TYR A 315 -20.77 26.40 31.35
C TYR A 315 -19.75 27.22 32.13
N VAL A 316 -18.84 27.91 31.45
CA VAL A 316 -17.84 28.77 32.10
C VAL A 316 -18.50 30.02 32.66
N TRP A 317 -19.43 30.60 31.89
CA TRP A 317 -20.19 31.76 32.32
C TRP A 317 -21.10 31.44 33.51
N MET A 318 -21.84 30.33 33.48
CA MET A 318 -22.64 29.86 34.61
C MET A 318 -21.79 29.60 35.87
N GLY A 319 -20.56 29.10 35.71
CA GLY A 319 -19.58 28.98 36.80
C GLY A 319 -19.16 30.33 37.39
N GLN A 320 -18.96 31.36 36.55
CA GLN A 320 -18.65 32.72 37.00
C GLN A 320 -19.84 33.37 37.71
N LEU A 321 -21.05 33.20 37.18
CA LEU A 321 -22.28 33.67 37.81
C LEU A 321 -22.52 32.99 39.15
N SER A 322 -22.23 31.69 39.26
CA SER A 322 -22.31 30.97 40.52
C SER A 322 -21.39 31.57 41.59
N GLY A 323 -20.18 31.99 41.20
CA GLY A 323 -19.25 32.70 42.08
C GLY A 323 -19.71 34.12 42.45
N LYS A 324 -20.34 34.83 41.51
CA LYS A 324 -20.86 36.20 41.70
C LYS A 324 -22.07 36.25 42.63
N TYR A 325 -23.00 35.31 42.48
CA TYR A 325 -24.27 35.28 43.21
C TYR A 325 -24.25 34.36 44.44
N GLY A 326 -23.21 33.52 44.61
CA GLY A 326 -23.02 32.71 45.81
C GLY A 326 -23.88 31.45 45.90
N TRP A 327 -24.51 31.02 44.80
CA TRP A 327 -25.28 29.79 44.69
C TRP A 327 -25.02 29.10 43.33
N PRO A 328 -25.16 27.77 43.22
CA PRO A 328 -24.82 27.05 42.00
C PRO A 328 -25.87 27.27 40.90
N ILE A 329 -25.43 27.86 39.79
CA ILE A 329 -26.17 28.01 38.53
C ILE A 329 -25.62 26.96 37.56
N GLN A 330 -26.42 25.94 37.25
CA GLN A 330 -26.04 24.83 36.38
C GLN A 330 -26.82 24.81 35.07
N ARG A 331 -27.93 25.56 35.00
CA ARG A 331 -28.80 25.65 33.83
C ARG A 331 -29.06 27.10 33.44
N LEU A 332 -29.37 27.33 32.16
CA LEU A 332 -29.62 28.67 31.64
C LEU A 332 -30.88 29.32 32.24
N ASP A 333 -31.88 28.51 32.60
CA ASP A 333 -33.11 28.96 33.27
C ASP A 333 -32.89 29.39 34.74
N GLU A 334 -31.71 29.12 35.29
CA GLU A 334 -31.32 29.52 36.65
C GLU A 334 -30.56 30.86 36.66
N ILE A 335 -30.33 31.48 35.49
CA ILE A 335 -29.67 32.78 35.41
C ILE A 335 -30.63 33.86 35.93
N PRO A 336 -30.24 34.68 36.94
CA PRO A 336 -31.09 35.74 37.46
C PRO A 336 -31.47 36.76 36.37
N ASP A 337 -32.74 37.15 36.31
CA ASP A 337 -33.22 38.18 35.37
C ASP A 337 -32.42 39.50 35.51
N ALA A 338 -32.02 39.84 36.73
CA ALA A 338 -31.19 41.02 36.99
C ALA A 338 -29.80 40.97 36.33
N GLU A 339 -29.25 39.78 36.02
CA GLU A 339 -28.03 39.66 35.23
C GLU A 339 -28.34 39.86 33.74
N LEU A 340 -29.47 39.32 33.26
CA LEU A 340 -29.90 39.48 31.86
C LEU A 340 -30.23 40.94 31.52
N ASP A 341 -30.77 41.70 32.46
CA ASP A 341 -31.05 43.14 32.31
C ASP A 341 -29.79 44.01 32.17
N THR A 342 -28.59 43.46 32.42
CA THR A 342 -27.30 44.18 32.27
C THR A 342 -26.63 43.94 30.91
N LEU A 343 -27.19 43.06 30.08
CA LEU A 343 -26.69 42.63 28.78
C LEU A 343 -27.41 43.40 27.66
#